data_AF-A0AAV4ZN66-F1
#
_entry.id   AF-A0AAV4ZN66-F1
#
_cell.length_a   1.000
_cell.length_b   1.000
_cell.length_c   1.000
_cell.angle_alpha   90.00
_cell.angle_beta   90.00
_cell.angle_gamma   90.00
#
_symmetry.space_group_name_H-M   'P 1'
#
loop_
_entity.id
_entity.type
_entity.pdbx_description
1 polymer ?
#
loop_
_entity_poly.entity_id
_entity_poly.type
_entity_poly.pdbx_seq_one_letter_code
_entity_poly.pdbx_strand_id
1 'polypeptide(L)'
;MARRVFCRIVDRPDGLFDVTATIEPDKTFRREGVASLAEAERWIEGLRTLMTALGAPVLRADIAEGEAADDPARAGTERLDSGAGS
;
A
#
# COMPACT_ATOMS: atom_id res chain seq x y z
N MET A 1 -0.51 1.09 -19.39
CA MET A 1 0.47 1.26 -18.30
C MET A 1 -0.32 1.45 -17.01
N ALA A 2 -0.14 0.57 -16.03
CA ALA A 2 -0.68 0.78 -14.69
C ALA A 2 -0.07 2.07 -14.12
N ARG A 3 -0.90 3.01 -13.67
CA ARG A 3 -0.44 4.27 -13.07
C ARG A 3 -0.27 4.06 -11.57
N ARG A 4 0.83 4.54 -11.00
CA ARG A 4 1.01 4.52 -9.54
C ARG A 4 0.26 5.69 -8.94
N VAL A 5 -0.32 5.44 -7.78
CA VAL A 5 -1.00 6.44 -6.97
C VAL A 5 -0.30 6.51 -5.62
N PHE A 6 0.12 7.70 -5.21
CA PHE A 6 0.78 7.95 -3.93
C PHE A 6 -0.15 8.71 -3.01
N CYS A 7 -0.39 8.21 -1.80
CA CYS A 7 -1.23 8.88 -0.81
C CYS A 7 -0.42 9.36 0.41
N ARG A 8 -0.74 10.57 0.88
CA ARG A 8 -0.18 11.17 2.10
C ARG A 8 -1.29 11.81 2.93
N ILE A 9 -1.25 11.62 4.24
CA ILE A 9 -2.08 12.34 5.21
C ILE A 9 -1.22 13.50 5.77
N VAL A 10 -1.83 14.67 5.93
CA VAL A 10 -1.17 15.87 6.44
C VAL A 10 -2.00 16.42 7.60
N ASP A 11 -1.40 16.49 8.78
CA ASP A 11 -1.98 17.16 9.94
C ASP A 11 -2.10 18.67 9.68
N ARG A 12 -3.24 19.23 10.03
CA ARG A 12 -3.53 20.65 9.90
C ARG A 12 -3.59 21.28 11.30
N PRO A 13 -3.13 22.54 11.47
CA PRO A 13 -3.10 23.20 12.78
C PRO A 13 -4.47 23.42 13.44
N ASP A 14 -5.57 23.25 12.71
CA ASP A 14 -6.95 23.28 13.22
C ASP A 14 -7.40 21.93 13.84
N GLY A 15 -6.52 20.94 13.88
CA GLY A 15 -6.83 19.59 14.38
C GLY A 15 -7.53 18.70 13.34
N LEU A 16 -7.66 19.17 12.10
CA LEU A 16 -8.16 18.38 10.98
C LEU A 16 -7.02 17.73 10.21
N PHE A 17 -7.38 16.84 9.28
CA PHE A 17 -6.46 16.14 8.42
C PHE A 17 -6.76 16.46 6.96
N ASP A 18 -5.72 16.64 6.16
CA ASP A 18 -5.82 16.66 4.71
C ASP A 18 -5.28 15.36 4.15
N VAL A 19 -5.91 14.85 3.09
CA VAL A 19 -5.37 13.69 2.35
C VAL A 19 -5.06 14.11 0.93
N THR A 20 -3.81 13.89 0.52
CA THR A 20 -3.34 14.15 -0.85
C THR A 20 -3.10 12.82 -1.56
N ALA A 21 -3.63 12.68 -2.78
CA ALA A 21 -3.41 11.54 -3.66
C ALA A 21 -2.82 12.02 -5.00
N THR A 22 -1.61 11.58 -5.31
CA THR A 22 -0.89 11.92 -6.55
C THR A 22 -0.89 10.73 -7.48
N ILE A 23 -1.51 10.87 -8.65
CA ILE A 23 -1.50 9.89 -9.73
C ILE A 23 -0.42 10.30 -10.73
N GLU A 24 0.52 9.40 -11.00
CA GLU A 24 1.56 9.67 -12.00
C GLU A 24 0.95 9.92 -13.41
N PRO A 25 1.54 10.84 -14.19
CA PRO A 25 2.74 11.62 -13.85
C PRO A 25 2.46 12.90 -13.02
N ASP A 26 1.29 13.54 -13.12
CA ASP A 26 1.12 14.91 -12.59
C ASP A 26 -0.28 15.23 -12.04
N LYS A 27 -1.13 14.23 -11.76
CA LYS A 27 -2.50 14.50 -11.29
C LYS A 27 -2.61 14.36 -9.77
N THR A 28 -2.65 15.50 -9.08
CA THR A 28 -2.85 15.55 -7.62
C THR A 28 -4.29 15.87 -7.26
N PHE A 29 -4.85 15.10 -6.34
CA PHE A 29 -6.14 15.33 -5.70
C PHE A 29 -5.94 15.57 -4.22
N ARG A 30 -6.72 16.48 -3.65
CA ARG A 30 -6.69 16.78 -2.22
C ARG A 30 -8.09 16.70 -1.64
N ARG A 31 -8.25 15.95 -0.56
CA ARG A 31 -9.43 15.95 0.30
C ARG A 31 -9.09 16.75 1.54
N GLU A 32 -9.76 17.87 1.71
CA GLU A 32 -9.53 18.78 2.83
C GLU A 32 -10.49 18.51 3.99
N GLY A 33 -10.05 18.83 5.21
CA GLY A 33 -10.94 18.96 6.37
C GLY A 33 -11.51 17.63 6.87
N VAL A 34 -10.71 16.56 6.81
CA VAL A 34 -11.09 15.26 7.38
C VAL A 34 -11.01 15.34 8.90
N ALA A 35 -12.07 14.91 9.59
CA ALA A 35 -12.23 15.16 11.02
C ALA A 35 -11.38 14.25 11.92
N SER A 36 -10.86 13.14 11.37
CA SER A 36 -10.04 12.20 12.13
C SER A 36 -9.09 11.42 11.23
N LEU A 37 -7.98 10.96 11.81
CA LEU A 37 -7.05 10.04 11.15
C LEU A 37 -7.78 8.79 10.65
N ALA A 38 -8.66 8.19 11.46
CA ALA A 38 -9.41 6.99 11.07
C ALA A 38 -10.29 7.22 9.83
N GLU A 39 -10.88 8.40 9.68
CA GLU A 39 -11.64 8.74 8.48
C GLU A 39 -10.73 8.93 7.25
N ALA A 40 -9.56 9.54 7.45
CA ALA A 40 -8.56 9.70 6.39
C ALA A 40 -8.05 8.33 5.90
N GLU A 41 -7.81 7.39 6.82
CA GLU A 41 -7.38 6.04 6.48
C GLU A 41 -8.45 5.24 5.74
N ARG A 42 -9.72 5.28 6.17
CA ARG A 42 -10.83 4.65 5.44
C ARG A 42 -10.98 5.20 4.02
N TRP A 43 -10.74 6.49 3.83
CA TRP A 43 -10.76 7.09 2.50
C TRP A 43 -9.64 6.54 1.61
N ILE A 44 -8.42 6.41 2.14
CA ILE A 44 -7.29 5.81 1.42
C ILE A 44 -7.59 4.34 1.08
N GLU A 45 -8.18 3.58 2.00
CA GLU A 45 -8.56 2.19 1.76
C GLU A 45 -9.62 2.04 0.66
N GLY A 46 -10.63 2.92 0.64
CA GLY A 46 -11.61 2.99 -0.44
C GLY A 46 -10.96 3.31 -1.78
N LEU A 47 -10.03 4.27 -1.80
CA LEU A 47 -9.26 4.61 -3.01
C LEU A 47 -8.41 3.42 -3.49
N ARG A 48 -7.74 2.72 -2.58
CA ARG A 48 -6.95 1.52 -2.89
C ARG A 48 -7.81 0.43 -3.51
N THR A 49 -8.99 0.17 -2.95
CA THR A 49 -9.94 -0.82 -3.47
C THR A 49 -10.38 -0.49 -4.90
N LEU A 50 -10.79 0.77 -5.13
CA LEU A 50 -11.20 1.24 -6.46
C LEU A 50 -10.07 1.15 -7.47
N MET A 51 -8.87 1.59 -7.10
CA MET A 51 -7.76 1.65 -8.02
C MET A 51 -7.14 0.26 -8.30
N THR A 52 -7.17 -0.66 -7.33
CA THR A 52 -6.85 -2.08 -7.57
C THR A 52 -7.79 -2.69 -8.59
N ALA A 53 -9.09 -2.43 -8.51
CA ALA A 53 -10.05 -2.91 -9.51
C ALA A 53 -9.77 -2.35 -10.92
N LEU A 54 -9.13 -1.18 -11.01
CA LEU A 54 -8.71 -0.54 -12.26
C LEU A 54 -7.28 -0.92 -12.72
N GLY A 55 -6.60 -1.82 -11.99
CA GLY A 55 -5.23 -2.23 -12.30
C GLY A 55 -4.15 -1.18 -12.01
N ALA A 56 -4.42 -0.23 -11.12
CA ALA A 56 -3.55 0.89 -10.76
C ALA A 56 -3.32 0.93 -9.23
N PRO A 57 -2.56 0.00 -8.64
CA PRO A 57 -2.47 -0.10 -7.18
C PRO A 57 -1.97 1.19 -6.51
N VAL A 58 -2.59 1.54 -5.37
CA VAL A 58 -2.24 2.71 -4.54
C VAL A 58 -1.14 2.33 -3.55
N LEU A 59 -0.06 3.12 -3.53
CA LEU A 59 1.05 3.04 -2.59
C LEU A 59 0.88 4.13 -1.52
N ARG A 60 0.98 3.78 -0.24
CA ARG A 60 1.03 4.77 0.84
C ARG A 60 2.45 5.33 0.91
N ALA A 61 2.60 6.65 0.86
CA ALA A 61 3.92 7.29 0.91
C ALA A 61 4.53 7.33 2.33
N ASP A 62 3.82 6.76 3.32
CA ASP A 62 4.16 6.82 4.75
C ASP A 62 5.09 5.69 5.21
N ILE A 63 5.43 4.75 4.32
CA ILE A 63 6.40 3.68 4.60
C ILE A 63 7.33 3.48 3.40
N ALA A 64 8.37 4.32 3.33
CA ALA A 64 9.63 3.82 2.82
C ALA A 64 10.28 3.03 3.97
N GLU A 65 10.51 1.74 3.73
CA GLU A 65 11.18 0.74 4.59
C GLU A 65 10.25 -0.15 5.45
N GLY A 66 10.09 -1.40 4.98
CA GLY A 66 9.61 -2.54 5.77
C GLY A 66 8.21 -3.03 5.42
N GLU A 67 8.05 -3.76 4.31
CA GLU A 67 7.41 -5.08 4.27
C GLU A 67 7.21 -5.50 2.80
N ALA A 68 8.29 -5.94 2.17
CA ALA A 68 8.25 -6.72 0.94
C ALA A 68 8.94 -8.06 1.23
N ALA A 69 8.32 -8.87 2.07
CA ALA A 69 8.69 -10.27 2.24
C ALA A 69 7.50 -11.04 2.83
N ASP A 70 6.49 -11.29 2.02
CA ASP A 70 5.83 -12.58 2.07
C ASP A 70 5.60 -13.02 0.62
N ASP A 71 6.63 -13.67 0.07
CA ASP A 71 6.52 -14.44 -1.16
C ASP A 71 6.24 -15.90 -0.73
N PRO A 72 4.99 -16.38 -0.86
CA PRO A 72 4.60 -17.71 -0.37
C PRO A 72 4.91 -18.77 -1.42
N ALA A 73 6.19 -18.95 -1.80
CA ALA A 73 6.52 -19.93 -2.84
C ALA A 73 8.00 -20.39 -2.85
N ARG A 74 8.46 -21.10 -1.81
CA ARG A 74 9.44 -22.19 -2.03
C ARG A 74 9.18 -23.38 -1.13
N ALA A 75 8.21 -24.19 -1.56
CA ALA A 75 8.32 -25.63 -1.44
C ALA A 75 9.63 -26.08 -2.14
N GLY A 76 10.43 -26.85 -1.42
CA GLY A 76 11.68 -27.43 -1.88
C GLY A 76 12.08 -28.56 -0.95
N THR A 77 11.22 -29.56 -0.83
CA THR A 77 11.51 -30.82 -0.15
C THR A 77 12.40 -31.67 -1.05
N GLU A 78 13.72 -31.54 -0.98
CA GLU A 78 14.61 -32.51 -1.62
C GLU A 78 15.82 -32.90 -0.76
N ARG A 79 15.76 -34.16 -0.32
CA ARG A 79 16.81 -35.17 -0.12
C ARG A 79 17.94 -34.92 0.89
N LEU A 80 17.89 -35.69 1.98
CA LEU A 80 18.97 -36.50 2.57
C LEU A 80 18.27 -37.70 3.25
N ASP A 81 18.68 -38.95 3.20
CA ASP A 81 19.84 -39.64 2.64
C ASP A 81 19.46 -41.13 2.54
N SER A 82 19.86 -41.78 1.44
CA SER A 82 19.82 -43.23 1.28
C SER A 82 21.08 -43.82 1.89
N GLY A 83 20.96 -44.52 3.03
CA GLY A 83 22.05 -45.28 3.63
C GLY A 83 21.57 -46.65 4.10
N ALA A 84 21.76 -47.66 3.26
CA ALA A 84 21.59 -49.07 3.58
C ALA A 84 22.72 -49.57 4.49
N GLY A 85 22.39 -50.44 5.45
CA GLY A 85 23.37 -51.18 6.24
C GLY A 85 22.67 -52.28 7.04
N SER A 86 22.96 -53.53 6.65
CA SER A 86 22.37 -54.79 7.10
C SER A 86 22.51 -55.10 8.60
#